data_AF-R6WNY9-F1
#
_entry.id   AF-R6WNY9-F1
#
_cell.length_a   1.000
_cell.length_b   1.000
_cell.length_c   1.000
_cell.angle_alpha   90.00
_cell.angle_beta   90.00
_cell.angle_gamma   90.00
#
_symmetry.space_group_name_H-M   'P 1'
#
loop_
_entity.id
_entity.type
_entity.pdbx_description
1 polymer ?
#
loop_
_entity_poly.entity_id
_entity_poly.type
_entity_poly.pdbx_seq_one_letter_code
_entity_poly.pdbx_strand_id
1 'polypeptide(L)'
;METKKNCIAEIIHHIATILGFFIAGYYFLQKRTKTFCKVLLSVHMVTQGYGILKIIGDTIDGKKRFMASFEHVSEVCNEKEGAGRVLPWLLLSAATVFKLGVPVLLGGRKK
;
A
#
# COMPACT_ATOMS: atom_id res chain seq x y z
N MET A 1 -0.51 20.29 13.28
CA MET A 1 -1.22 20.05 11.99
C MET A 1 -0.65 18.83 11.25
N GLU A 2 0.63 18.49 11.44
CA GLU A 2 1.28 17.25 10.93
C GLU A 2 0.70 15.94 11.47
N THR A 3 0.42 15.85 12.78
CA THR A 3 -0.14 14.62 13.39
C THR A 3 -1.46 14.17 12.77
N LYS A 4 -2.33 15.09 12.35
CA LYS A 4 -3.57 14.75 11.63
C LYS A 4 -3.29 14.23 10.22
N LYS A 5 -2.31 14.80 9.52
CA LYS A 5 -1.91 14.39 8.16
C LYS A 5 -1.29 12.99 8.16
N ASN A 6 -0.46 12.69 9.14
CA ASN A 6 0.19 11.39 9.28
C ASN A 6 -0.84 10.30 9.61
N CYS A 7 -1.88 10.63 10.40
CA CYS A 7 -3.03 9.76 10.67
C CYS A 7 -3.81 9.40 9.42
N ILE A 8 -4.12 10.39 8.60
CA ILE A 8 -4.82 10.17 7.33
C ILE A 8 -3.97 9.30 6.40
N ALA A 9 -2.65 9.55 6.31
CA ALA A 9 -1.74 8.77 5.49
C ALA A 9 -1.67 7.29 5.90
N GLU A 10 -1.60 7.03 7.20
CA GLU A 10 -1.62 5.67 7.77
C GLU A 10 -2.92 4.94 7.44
N ILE A 11 -4.06 5.60 7.65
CA ILE A 11 -5.38 5.02 7.34
C ILE A 11 -5.50 4.69 5.84
N ILE A 12 -5.09 5.60 4.96
CA ILE A 12 -5.08 5.37 3.51
C ILE A 12 -4.18 4.17 3.17
N HIS A 13 -2.99 4.09 3.77
CA HIS A 13 -2.08 2.97 3.54
C HIS A 13 -2.70 1.63 3.98
N HIS A 14 -3.34 1.58 5.15
CA HIS A 14 -3.97 0.37 5.67
C HIS A 14 -5.11 -0.08 4.76
N ILE A 15 -6.02 0.83 4.40
CA ILE A 15 -7.14 0.55 3.50
C ILE A 15 -6.64 0.05 2.15
N ALA A 16 -5.62 0.71 1.55
CA ALA A 16 -5.06 0.31 0.27
C ALA A 16 -4.42 -1.09 0.31
N THR A 17 -3.75 -1.45 1.42
CA THR A 17 -3.12 -2.76 1.61
C THR A 17 -4.17 -3.86 1.69
N ILE A 18 -5.21 -3.65 2.49
CA ILE A 18 -6.31 -4.59 2.69
C ILE A 18 -7.10 -4.78 1.39
N LEU A 19 -7.50 -3.68 0.75
CA LEU A 19 -8.21 -3.74 -0.53
C LEU A 19 -7.37 -4.40 -1.63
N GLY A 20 -6.08 -4.04 -1.73
CA GLY A 20 -5.16 -4.65 -2.70
C GLY A 20 -5.04 -6.17 -2.53
N PHE A 21 -5.05 -6.66 -1.30
CA PHE A 21 -5.07 -8.10 -0.99
C PHE A 21 -6.36 -8.77 -1.47
N PHE A 22 -7.52 -8.20 -1.15
CA PHE A 22 -8.81 -8.76 -1.55
C PHE A 22 -9.02 -8.74 -3.08
N ILE A 23 -8.66 -7.65 -3.76
CA ILE A 23 -8.75 -7.54 -5.22
C ILE A 23 -7.83 -8.58 -5.88
N ALA A 24 -6.61 -8.74 -5.37
CA ALA A 24 -5.70 -9.77 -5.88
C ALA A 24 -6.25 -11.18 -5.69
N GLY A 25 -6.83 -11.48 -4.52
CA GLY A 25 -7.51 -12.76 -4.24
C GLY A 25 -8.68 -13.04 -5.17
N TYR A 26 -9.52 -12.03 -5.41
CA TYR A 26 -10.64 -12.13 -6.35
C TYR A 26 -10.17 -12.56 -7.76
N TYR A 27 -9.14 -11.91 -8.30
CA TYR A 27 -8.62 -12.25 -9.63
C TYR A 27 -7.79 -13.54 -9.66
N PHE A 28 -7.15 -13.91 -8.55
CA PHE A 28 -6.45 -15.19 -8.43
C PHE A 28 -7.41 -16.38 -8.55
N LEU A 29 -8.57 -16.28 -7.91
CA LEU A 29 -9.62 -17.30 -7.93
C LEU A 29 -10.37 -17.36 -9.28
N GLN A 30 -10.29 -16.32 -10.11
CA GLN A 30 -10.88 -16.38 -11.44
C GLN A 30 -10.19 -17.43 -12.33
N LYS A 31 -11.01 -18.26 -13.01
CA LYS A 31 -10.55 -19.26 -13.98
C LYS A 31 -10.00 -18.65 -15.27
N ARG A 32 -10.37 -17.39 -15.58
CA ARG A 32 -9.98 -16.67 -16.81
C ARG A 32 -8.58 -16.07 -16.76
N THR A 33 -7.96 -15.99 -15.59
CA THR A 33 -6.64 -15.37 -15.38
C THR A 33 -5.52 -16.30 -15.87
N LYS A 34 -4.60 -15.76 -16.68
CA LYS A 34 -3.44 -16.52 -17.20
C LYS A 34 -2.54 -17.03 -16.06
N THR A 35 -1.94 -18.20 -16.21
CA THR A 35 -1.10 -18.84 -15.17
C THR A 35 0.03 -17.93 -14.67
N PHE A 36 0.73 -17.24 -15.57
CA PHE A 36 1.76 -16.26 -15.19
C PHE A 36 1.20 -15.09 -14.36
N CYS A 37 0.03 -14.57 -14.73
CA CYS A 37 -0.64 -13.53 -13.96
C CYS A 37 -1.07 -14.05 -12.57
N LYS A 38 -1.46 -15.32 -12.45
CA LYS A 38 -1.77 -15.93 -11.14
C LYS A 38 -0.54 -16.02 -10.24
N VAL A 39 0.62 -16.35 -10.79
CA VAL A 39 1.89 -16.34 -10.01
C VAL A 39 2.18 -14.93 -9.50
N LEU A 40 2.10 -13.91 -10.35
CA LEU A 40 2.29 -12.52 -9.94
C LEU A 40 1.25 -12.06 -8.90
N LEU A 41 -0.02 -12.45 -9.06
CA LEU A 41 -1.07 -12.18 -8.07
C LEU A 41 -0.80 -12.88 -6.74
N SER A 42 -0.30 -14.12 -6.74
CA SER A 42 0.07 -14.81 -5.50
C SER A 42 1.22 -14.13 -4.77
N VAL A 43 2.24 -13.65 -5.50
CA VAL A 43 3.34 -12.88 -4.91
C VAL A 43 2.79 -11.58 -4.31
N HIS A 44 1.94 -10.86 -5.05
CA HIS A 44 1.28 -9.65 -4.55
C HIS A 44 0.48 -9.91 -3.28
N MET A 45 -0.33 -10.99 -3.26
CA MET A 45 -1.09 -11.39 -2.08
C MET A 45 -0.19 -11.69 -0.87
N VAL A 46 0.90 -12.44 -1.05
CA VAL A 46 1.84 -12.73 0.04
C VAL A 46 2.47 -11.44 0.57
N THR A 47 2.88 -10.53 -0.31
CA THR A 47 3.46 -9.23 0.08
C THR A 47 2.45 -8.35 0.82
N GLN A 48 1.22 -8.20 0.30
CA GLN A 48 0.17 -7.44 0.99
C GLN A 48 -0.23 -8.11 2.31
N GLY A 49 -0.31 -9.45 2.34
CA GLY A 49 -0.63 -10.22 3.54
C GLY A 49 0.40 -10.03 4.65
N TYR A 50 1.69 -10.02 4.30
CA TYR A 50 2.75 -9.64 5.24
C TYR A 50 2.60 -8.19 5.73
N GLY A 51 2.20 -7.26 4.85
CA GLY A 51 1.84 -5.90 5.22
C GLY A 51 0.68 -5.83 6.22
N ILE A 52 -0.38 -6.62 6.02
CA ILE A 52 -1.53 -6.71 6.93
C ILE A 52 -1.10 -7.26 8.29
N LEU A 53 -0.26 -8.31 8.32
CA LEU A 53 0.28 -8.85 9.57
C LEU A 53 1.09 -7.80 10.33
N LYS A 54 1.90 -6.99 9.63
CA LYS A 54 2.61 -5.86 10.23
C LYS A 54 1.66 -4.80 10.80
N ILE A 55 0.59 -4.45 10.07
CA ILE A 55 -0.44 -3.51 10.54
C ILE A 55 -1.10 -4.03 11.82
N ILE A 56 -1.44 -5.31 11.86
CA ILE A 56 -2.06 -5.94 13.05
C ILE A 56 -1.08 -5.95 14.21
N GLY A 57 0.18 -6.35 13.99
CA GLY A 57 1.22 -6.33 15.01
C GLY A 57 1.45 -4.93 15.58
N ASP A 58 1.57 -3.93 14.71
CA ASP A 58 1.71 -2.53 15.08
C ASP A 58 0.49 -2.00 15.87
N THR A 59 -0.73 -2.46 15.53
CA THR A 59 -1.97 -2.13 16.25
C THR A 59 -2.00 -2.76 17.64
N ILE A 60 -1.55 -4.00 17.79
CA ILE A 60 -1.50 -4.73 19.07
C ILE A 60 -0.43 -4.13 20.00
N ASP A 61 0.75 -3.82 19.47
CA ASP A 61 1.86 -3.20 20.21
C ASP A 61 1.65 -1.69 20.47
N GLY A 62 0.59 -1.08 19.91
CA GLY A 62 0.35 0.36 19.98
C GLY A 62 1.43 1.21 19.28
N LYS A 63 2.27 0.60 18.43
CA LYS A 63 3.40 1.23 17.74
C LYS A 63 2.95 1.82 16.42
N LYS A 64 3.15 3.13 16.22
CA LYS A 64 2.85 3.81 14.95
C LYS A 64 4.06 3.82 14.01
N ARG A 65 4.55 2.64 13.63
CA ARG A 65 5.79 2.48 12.87
C ARG A 65 5.71 3.09 11.46
N PHE A 66 4.53 3.05 10.85
CA PHE A 66 4.25 3.75 9.60
C PHE A 66 4.33 5.27 9.76
N MET A 67 3.78 5.83 10.84
CA MET A 67 3.92 7.26 11.12
C MET A 67 5.36 7.67 11.33
N ALA A 68 6.14 6.91 12.10
CA ALA A 68 7.56 7.21 12.31
C ALA A 68 8.33 7.23 10.98
N SER A 69 8.01 6.31 10.06
CA SER A 69 8.63 6.28 8.73
C SER A 69 8.15 7.44 7.85
N PHE A 70 6.86 7.78 7.90
CA PHE A 70 6.29 8.90 7.15
C PHE A 70 6.76 10.25 7.66
N GLU A 71 6.90 10.40 8.98
CA GLU A 71 7.43 11.58 9.65
C GLU A 71 8.91 11.76 9.33
N HIS A 72 9.71 10.69 9.38
CA HIS A 72 11.11 10.74 8.96
C HIS A 72 11.26 11.16 7.48
N VAL A 73 10.44 10.58 6.58
CA VAL A 73 10.44 10.97 5.16
C VAL A 73 9.94 12.40 4.98
N SER A 74 8.95 12.83 5.75
CA SER A 74 8.43 14.20 5.75
C SER A 74 9.47 15.19 6.24
N GLU A 75 10.19 14.88 7.31
CA GLU A 75 11.22 15.73 7.94
C GLU A 75 12.42 15.90 7.02
N VAL A 76 12.98 14.80 6.49
CA VAL A 76 14.06 14.81 5.49
C VAL A 76 13.67 15.62 4.25
N CYS A 77 12.39 15.60 3.88
CA CYS A 77 11.90 16.35 2.73
C CYS A 77 11.52 17.80 3.04
N ASN A 78 11.19 18.16 4.29
CA ASN A 78 10.90 19.53 4.70
C ASN A 78 12.19 20.35 4.83
N GLU A 79 13.32 19.69 5.09
CA GLU A 79 14.67 20.28 5.13
C GLU A 79 15.14 20.81 3.75
N LYS A 80 14.48 20.40 2.66
CA LYS A 80 14.71 20.91 1.31
C LYS A 80 13.52 21.76 0.86
N GLU A 81 13.68 23.08 0.87
CA GLU A 81 12.61 24.02 0.50
C GLU A 81 12.00 23.68 -0.88
N GLY A 82 10.66 23.48 -0.93
CA GLY A 82 9.89 23.23 -2.15
C GLY A 82 9.28 21.82 -2.26
N ALA A 83 9.57 21.12 -3.36
CA ALA A 83 8.93 19.85 -3.79
C ALA A 83 9.01 18.70 -2.78
N GLY A 84 9.87 18.79 -1.77
CA GLY A 84 9.94 17.81 -0.69
C GLY A 84 8.64 17.71 0.12
N ARG A 85 7.90 18.81 0.28
CA ARG A 85 6.68 18.83 1.10
C ARG A 85 5.51 18.03 0.51
N VAL A 86 5.52 17.78 -0.81
CA VAL A 86 4.51 16.99 -1.54
C VAL A 86 4.98 15.56 -1.84
N LEU A 87 6.27 15.29 -1.75
CA LEU A 87 6.86 13.99 -2.09
C LEU A 87 6.33 12.81 -1.25
N PRO A 88 6.14 12.92 0.08
CA PRO A 88 5.55 11.85 0.88
C PRO A 88 4.12 11.50 0.43
N TRP A 89 3.35 12.51 0.03
CA TRP A 89 1.99 12.34 -0.48
C TRP A 89 1.98 11.72 -1.87
N LEU A 90 2.89 12.13 -2.76
CA LEU A 90 3.08 11.50 -4.06
C LEU A 90 3.49 10.03 -3.93
N LEU A 91 4.40 9.70 -3.01
CA LEU A 91 4.82 8.33 -2.72
C LEU A 91 3.66 7.50 -2.16
N LEU A 92 2.85 8.07 -1.26
CA LEU A 92 1.64 7.42 -0.73
C LEU A 92 0.61 7.17 -1.83
N SER A 93 0.35 8.16 -2.69
CA SER A 93 -0.56 8.02 -3.83
C SER A 93 -0.07 6.99 -4.82
N ALA A 94 1.21 7.01 -5.20
CA ALA A 94 1.83 6.03 -6.08
C ALA A 94 1.76 4.62 -5.48
N ALA A 95 2.05 4.47 -4.19
CA ALA A 95 1.93 3.20 -3.49
C ALA A 95 0.48 2.70 -3.49
N THR A 96 -0.50 3.57 -3.27
CA THR A 96 -1.93 3.22 -3.28
C THR A 96 -2.38 2.77 -4.67
N VAL A 97 -2.00 3.53 -5.71
CA VAL A 97 -2.28 3.18 -7.11
C VAL A 97 -1.62 1.87 -7.48
N PHE A 98 -0.39 1.59 -7.03
CA PHE A 98 0.28 0.33 -7.30
C PHE A 98 -0.41 -0.84 -6.60
N LYS A 99 -0.76 -0.69 -5.31
CA LYS A 99 -1.42 -1.73 -4.50
C LYS A 99 -2.77 -2.17 -5.07
N LEU A 100 -3.55 -1.22 -5.60
CA LEU A 100 -4.87 -1.45 -6.17
C LEU A 100 -4.83 -1.72 -7.68
N GLY A 101 -3.95 -1.04 -8.41
CA GLY A 101 -3.89 -1.08 -9.87
C GLY A 101 -3.20 -2.32 -10.41
N VAL A 102 -2.15 -2.83 -9.75
CA VAL A 102 -1.46 -4.06 -10.16
C VAL A 102 -2.41 -5.25 -10.26
N PRO A 103 -3.24 -5.57 -9.24
CA PRO A 103 -4.14 -6.72 -9.35
C PRO A 103 -5.25 -6.51 -10.40
N VAL A 104 -5.72 -5.28 -10.60
CA VAL A 104 -6.70 -4.95 -11.67
C VAL A 104 -6.09 -5.11 -13.06
N LEU A 105 -4.85 -4.65 -13.29
CA LEU A 105 -4.15 -4.80 -14.57
C LEU A 105 -3.83 -6.26 -14.89
N LEU A 106 -3.42 -7.03 -13.88
CA LEU A 106 -3.09 -8.45 -14.04
C LEU A 106 -4.33 -9.33 -14.22
N GLY A 107 -5.43 -9.02 -13.51
CA GLY A 107 -6.68 -9.76 -13.59
C GLY A 107 -7.62 -9.32 -14.72
N GLY A 108 -7.55 -8.05 -15.11
CA GLY A 108 -8.33 -7.46 -16.19
C GLY A 108 -7.83 -7.80 -17.59
N ARG A 109 -6.61 -8.36 -17.70
CA ARG A 109 -6.12 -9.01 -18.93
C ARG A 109 -6.91 -10.29 -19.19
N LYS A 110 -8.13 -10.12 -19.73
CA LYS A 110 -8.96 -11.21 -20.26
C LYS A 110 -8.17 -11.96 -21.34
N LYS A 111 -8.37 -13.27 -21.33
CA LYS A 111 -7.69 -14.26 -22.18
C LYS A 111 -7.75 -13.88 -23.65
#